data_AF-A0A1G9GUF9-F1
#
_entry.id   AF-A0A1G9GUF9-F1
#
_cell.length_a   1.000
_cell.length_b   1.000
_cell.length_c   1.000
_cell.angle_alpha   90.00
_cell.angle_beta   90.00
_cell.angle_gamma   90.00
#
_symmetry.space_group_name_H-M   'P 1'
#
loop_
_entity.id
_entity.type
_entity.pdbx_description
1 polymer ?
#
loop_
_entity_poly.entity_id
_entity_poly.type
_entity_poly.pdbx_seq_one_letter_code
_entity_poly.pdbx_strand_id
1 'polypeptide(L)' 'MKEGEEKGMERGIEKGRKKTLIETLLVFASDIFSLEDTENLENKLEEADIDTLENIRDNILSLDSINDVYDMLE' A
#
# COMPACT_ATOMS: atom_id res chain seq x y z
N MET A 1 16.60 22.16 14.79
CA MET A 1 17.04 20.78 14.49
C MET A 1 18.21 20.86 13.52
N LYS A 2 19.08 19.86 13.48
CA LYS A 2 20.10 19.76 12.43
C LYS A 2 19.47 19.12 11.20
N GLU A 3 19.81 19.57 9.99
CA GLU A 3 19.24 19.04 8.72
C GLU A 3 19.27 17.51 8.60
N GLY A 4 20.27 16.84 9.21
CA GLY A 4 20.36 15.38 9.25
C GLY A 4 19.29 14.70 10.11
N GLU A 5 18.86 15.35 11.20
CA GLU A 5 17.77 14.87 12.06
C GLU A 5 16.41 15.01 11.37
N GLU A 6 16.20 16.13 10.65
CA GLU A 6 14.98 16.37 9.86
C GLU A 6 14.83 15.35 8.74
N LYS A 7 15.87 15.14 7.93
CA LYS A 7 15.86 14.13 6.85
C LYS A 7 15.70 12.71 7.38
N GLY A 8 16.25 12.41 8.57
CA GLY A 8 16.07 11.13 9.23
C GLY A 8 14.62 10.90 9.67
N MET A 9 14.01 11.93 10.24
CA MET A 9 12.61 11.92 10.67
C MET A 9 11.65 11.78 9.48
N GLU A 10 11.86 12.56 8.41
CA GLU A 10 11.05 12.49 7.18
C GLU A 10 11.07 11.09 6.57
N ARG A 11 12.26 10.49 6.40
CA ARG A 11 12.39 9.12 5.89
C ARG A 11 11.73 8.09 6.81
N GLY A 12 11.80 8.30 8.12
CA GLY A 12 11.14 7.44 9.10
C GLY A 12 9.62 7.48 8.96
N ILE A 13 9.05 8.69 8.83
CA ILE A 13 7.62 8.91 8.63
C ILE A 13 7.18 8.31 7.29
N GLU A 14 7.93 8.54 6.22
CA GLU A 14 7.65 8.01 4.88
C GLU A 14 7.62 6.47 4.87
N LYS A 15 8.63 5.83 5.47
CA LYS A 15 8.66 4.36 5.62
C LYS A 15 7.50 3.83 6.45
N GLY A 16 7.18 4.51 7.56
CA GLY A 16 6.05 4.14 8.42
C GLY A 16 4.73 4.22 7.66
N ARG A 17 4.50 5.33 6.93
CA ARG A 17 3.30 5.53 6.11
C ARG A 17 3.18 4.45 5.03
N LYS A 18 4.25 4.17 4.29
CA LYS A 18 4.24 3.12 3.26
C LYS A 18 3.90 1.76 3.86
N LYS A 19 4.55 1.38 4.96
CA LYS A 19 4.27 0.10 5.63
C LYS A 19 2.81 -0.02 6.08
N THR A 20 2.25 1.01 6.72
CA THR A 20 0.86 1.02 7.15
C THR A 20 -0.13 0.93 5.98
N LEU A 21 0.18 1.59 4.85
CA LEU A 21 -0.65 1.47 3.64
C LEU A 21 -0.68 0.04 3.12
N ILE A 22 0.49 -0.61 3.01
CA ILE A 22 0.59 -2.01 2.56
C ILE A 22 -0.25 -2.91 3.48
N GLU A 23 -0.02 -2.86 4.79
CA GLU A 23 -0.75 -3.68 5.77
C GLU A 23 -2.27 -3.46 5.69
N THR A 24 -2.71 -2.21 5.50
CA THR A 24 -4.13 -1.87 5.37
C THR A 24 -4.72 -2.46 4.08
N LEU A 25 -4.00 -2.34 2.97
CA LEU A 25 -4.44 -2.85 1.67
C LEU A 25 -4.51 -4.38 1.66
N LEU A 26 -3.59 -5.07 2.32
CA LEU A 26 -3.65 -6.53 2.47
C LEU A 26 -4.90 -6.95 3.24
N VAL A 27 -5.20 -6.31 4.37
CA VAL A 27 -6.40 -6.60 5.18
C VAL A 27 -7.67 -6.35 4.36
N PHE A 28 -7.76 -5.22 3.67
CA PHE A 28 -8.93 -4.90 2.85
C PHE A 28 -9.07 -5.83 1.65
N ALA A 29 -7.98 -6.17 0.97
CA ALA A 29 -8.02 -7.08 -0.17
C ALA A 29 -8.45 -8.50 0.26
N SER A 30 -7.95 -9.00 1.39
CA SER A 30 -8.39 -10.28 1.96
C SER A 30 -9.88 -10.27 2.30
N ASP A 31 -10.39 -9.20 2.90
CA ASP A 31 -11.80 -9.11 3.31
C ASP A 31 -12.75 -8.89 2.12
N ILE A 32 -12.45 -7.92 1.25
CA ILE A 32 -13.31 -7.51 0.14
C ILE A 32 -13.30 -8.55 -0.99
N PHE A 33 -12.12 -9.08 -1.34
CA PHE A 33 -11.97 -10.00 -2.47
C PHE A 33 -11.86 -11.47 -2.05
N SER A 34 -12.03 -11.77 -0.75
CA SER A 34 -11.89 -13.13 -0.20
C SER A 34 -10.53 -13.77 -0.55
N LEU A 35 -9.46 -12.98 -0.48
CA LEU A 35 -8.12 -13.41 -0.86
C LEU A 35 -7.47 -14.22 0.27
N GLU A 36 -7.27 -15.53 0.06
CA GLU A 36 -6.65 -16.43 1.04
C GLU A 36 -5.12 -16.34 1.06
N ASP A 37 -4.50 -16.08 -0.10
CA ASP A 37 -3.05 -15.93 -0.26
C ASP A 37 -2.72 -14.53 -0.73
N THR A 38 -2.01 -13.79 0.11
CA THR A 38 -1.66 -12.39 -0.11
C THR A 38 -0.19 -12.18 -0.51
N GLU A 39 0.63 -13.23 -0.61
CA GLU A 39 2.09 -13.09 -0.82
C GLU A 39 2.41 -12.34 -2.12
N ASN A 40 1.72 -12.68 -3.22
CA ASN A 40 1.89 -11.99 -4.50
C ASN A 40 1.45 -10.52 -4.43
N LEU A 41 0.35 -10.23 -3.73
CA LEU A 41 -0.15 -8.88 -3.56
C LEU A 41 0.84 -8.05 -2.72
N GLU A 42 1.33 -8.60 -1.61
CA GLU A 42 2.32 -7.94 -0.73
C GLU A 42 3.57 -7.54 -1.51
N ASN A 43 4.15 -8.46 -2.29
CA ASN A 43 5.34 -8.16 -3.10
C ASN A 43 5.13 -6.98 -4.06
N LYS A 44 3.98 -6.94 -4.75
CA LYS A 44 3.66 -5.82 -5.66
C LYS A 44 3.40 -4.50 -4.92
N LEU A 45 2.75 -4.55 -3.76
CA LEU A 45 2.52 -3.37 -2.92
C LEU A 45 3.83 -2.80 -2.34
N GLU A 46 4.81 -3.66 -2.03
CA GLU A 46 6.15 -3.24 -1.60
C GLU A 46 6.93 -2.49 -2.69
N GLU A 47 6.72 -2.84 -3.96
CA GLU A 47 7.35 -2.19 -5.11
C GLU A 47 6.67 -0.85 -5.48
N ALA A 48 5.38 -0.70 -5.23
CA ALA A 48 4.61 0.50 -5.56
C ALA A 48 5.01 1.75 -4.75
N ASP A 49 4.84 2.93 -5.35
CA ASP A 49 5.01 4.20 -4.64
C ASP A 49 3.81 4.52 -3.72
N ILE A 50 4.00 5.47 -2.79
CA ILE A 50 2.97 5.83 -1.81
C ILE A 50 1.71 6.36 -2.50
N ASP A 51 1.85 7.14 -3.56
CA ASP A 51 0.71 7.77 -4.24
C ASP A 51 -0.18 6.70 -4.88
N THR A 52 0.43 5.67 -5.46
CA THR A 52 -0.26 4.49 -6.00
C THR A 52 -1.00 3.74 -4.90
N LEU A 53 -0.35 3.46 -3.78
CA LEU A 53 -0.96 2.78 -2.64
C LEU A 53 -2.15 3.58 -2.06
N GLU A 54 -2.04 4.90 -1.99
CA GLU A 54 -3.14 5.77 -1.54
C GLU A 54 -4.30 5.79 -2.53
N ASN A 55 -4.00 5.82 -3.83
CA ASN A 55 -5.02 5.73 -4.86
C ASN A 55 -5.79 4.41 -4.78
N ILE A 56 -5.10 3.28 -4.54
CA ILE A 56 -5.78 1.99 -4.31
C ILE A 56 -6.65 2.08 -3.06
N ARG A 57 -6.11 2.55 -1.93
CA ARG A 57 -6.84 2.67 -0.65
C ARG A 57 -8.14 3.47 -0.81
N ASP A 58 -8.07 4.59 -1.52
CA ASP A 58 -9.20 5.51 -1.66
C ASP A 58 -10.30 4.97 -2.59
N ASN A 59 -9.93 4.09 -3.51
CA ASN A 59 -10.85 3.51 -4.48
C ASN A 59 -11.24 2.05 -4.18
N ILE A 60 -10.64 1.39 -3.19
CA ILE A 60 -10.75 -0.07 -2.97
C ILE A 60 -12.20 -0.58 -2.84
N LEU A 61 -13.09 0.23 -2.24
CA LEU A 61 -14.51 -0.11 -2.09
C LEU A 61 -15.32 -0.01 -3.39
N SER A 62 -14.74 0.59 -4.43
CA SER A 62 -15.32 0.75 -5.76
C SER A 62 -14.74 -0.24 -6.78
N LEU A 63 -13.78 -1.06 -6.38
CA LEU A 63 -13.18 -2.09 -7.24
C LEU A 63 -14.04 -3.36 -7.20
N ASP A 64 -14.20 -4.00 -8.34
CA ASP A 64 -15.05 -5.18 -8.50
C ASP A 64 -14.29 -6.47 -8.17
N SER A 65 -12.96 -6.47 -8.31
CA SER A 65 -12.13 -7.63 -8.06
C SER A 65 -10.69 -7.30 -7.69
N ILE A 66 -9.95 -8.30 -7.21
CA ILE A 66 -8.52 -8.19 -6.98
C ILE A 66 -7.72 -7.86 -8.26
N ASN A 67 -8.22 -8.21 -9.45
CA ASN A 67 -7.53 -7.88 -10.69
C ASN A 67 -7.46 -6.37 -10.90
N ASP A 68 -8.47 -5.61 -10.48
CA ASP A 68 -8.47 -4.16 -10.60
C ASP A 68 -7.36 -3.54 -9.72
N VAL A 69 -7.07 -4.16 -8.57
CA VAL A 69 -5.93 -3.76 -7.72
C VAL A 69 -4.62 -4.04 -8.44
N TYR A 70 -4.47 -5.21 -9.07
CA TYR A 70 -3.27 -5.55 -9.83
C TYR A 70 -3.05 -4.64 -11.04
N ASP A 71 -4.11 -4.23 -11.73
CA ASP A 71 -4.05 -3.29 -12.86
C ASP A 71 -3.56 -1.90 -12.42
N MET A 72 -3.82 -1.50 -11.17
CA MET A 72 -3.30 -0.26 -10.58
C MET A 72 -1.84 -0.36 -10.13
N LEU A 73 -1.26 -1.57 -10.12
CA LEU A 73 0.12 -1.87 -9.69
C LEU A 73 1.07 -2.17 -10.87
N GLU A 74 0.60 -2.07 -12.12
CA GLU A 74 1.42 -2.15 -13.35
C GLU A 74 1.90 -0.76 -13.82
#